data_AF-A0ABD3Q9N1-F1
#
_entry.id   AF-A0ABD3Q9N1-F1
#
_cell.length_a   1.000
_cell.length_b   1.000
_cell.length_c   1.000
_cell.angle_alpha   90.00
_cell.angle_beta   90.00
_cell.angle_gamma   90.00
#
_symmetry.space_group_name_H-M   'P 1'
#
loop_
_entity.id
_entity.type
_entity.pdbx_description
1 polymer ?
#
loop_
_entity_poly.entity_id
_entity_poly.type
_entity_poly.pdbx_seq_one_letter_code
_entity_poly.pdbx_strand_id
1 'polypeptide(L)'
;MDSTINIQTIYFSHSHLPSPIKSTMNLFTAIKAALLATFTSNLTTHAFQSPSSQIITTLRHHPHSITTTQSSPLHQQSDPSLSPEQRQANLFQSLLRDLQIQNVPLLSCDANQVHTLNAALWTTMAELSANPLAERVCLVLEDIPLSALLAFAEDFTVLKTQSRLMDHLPELKRFSVSLVGKGVGPAVLIETEESTSTTVGSSEGWYDKDKIIAALRYFISRVVVGMEACPYTKSVDVSASGLESRGVTPGPVGYRFSGTSDACQVMAVFWNCICELMAEPEENLSSIMLSLPGIGGSEGVDGGHERFAAVVELVGRYLCLFRGDGAFGLVHFYPSYDRERVHPLDMPAYGHLPPMSWLRPMLKMAGHEAESQQLSEEELSLANYQRRAPHTAINILRMSQVNAAAGAKSIVNLDLGNGRTEKASGIPLYSRNTLRMVQMGKDKLQAELDREIAAQQ
;
A
#
# COMPACT_ATOMS: atom_id res chain seq x y z
N MET A 1 -10.42 34.03 -69.34
CA MET A 1 -9.07 34.01 -68.79
C MET A 1 -9.21 33.68 -67.32
N ASP A 2 -8.57 32.59 -66.92
CA ASP A 2 -8.10 32.25 -65.57
C ASP A 2 -9.16 32.28 -64.43
N SER A 3 -9.86 31.18 -64.16
CA SER A 3 -9.43 29.95 -63.42
C SER A 3 -9.73 30.06 -61.91
N THR A 4 -10.90 29.57 -61.46
CA THR A 4 -11.10 28.28 -60.71
C THR A 4 -10.68 28.32 -59.23
N ILE A 5 -11.37 27.73 -58.23
CA ILE A 5 -12.54 26.82 -58.19
C ILE A 5 -13.36 27.10 -56.90
N ASN A 6 -14.57 26.55 -56.79
CA ASN A 6 -15.56 26.81 -55.73
C ASN A 6 -16.18 25.48 -55.20
N ILE A 7 -17.01 25.56 -54.14
CA ILE A 7 -18.16 24.65 -53.80
C ILE A 7 -17.96 23.37 -52.92
N GLN A 8 -18.49 23.49 -51.67
CA GLN A 8 -19.52 22.70 -50.95
C GLN A 8 -19.46 21.17 -50.64
N THR A 9 -19.55 20.86 -49.33
CA THR A 9 -20.69 20.26 -48.56
C THR A 9 -21.38 18.91 -48.93
N ILE A 10 -21.74 18.15 -47.86
CA ILE A 10 -22.90 17.21 -47.63
C ILE A 10 -22.59 15.72 -47.29
N TYR A 11 -23.45 15.18 -46.41
CA TYR A 11 -23.53 13.91 -45.65
C TYR A 11 -23.72 12.56 -46.40
N PHE A 12 -23.64 11.47 -45.60
CA PHE A 12 -24.34 10.14 -45.56
C PHE A 12 -23.34 8.95 -45.53
N SER A 13 -23.59 7.73 -45.02
CA SER A 13 -24.41 7.13 -43.96
C SER A 13 -24.34 5.58 -44.09
N HIS A 14 -24.18 4.86 -42.98
CA HIS A 14 -24.67 3.49 -42.67
C HIS A 14 -24.09 2.16 -43.26
N SER A 15 -23.76 1.26 -42.31
CA SER A 15 -23.97 -0.21 -42.22
C SER A 15 -23.38 -1.22 -43.24
N HIS A 16 -22.54 -2.15 -42.75
CA HIS A 16 -22.95 -3.53 -42.40
C HIS A 16 -21.82 -4.39 -41.76
N LEU A 17 -22.21 -5.38 -40.95
CA LEU A 17 -21.37 -6.49 -40.42
C LEU A 17 -21.14 -7.58 -41.49
N PRO A 18 -20.03 -8.35 -41.48
CA PRO A 18 -20.00 -9.56 -40.63
C PRO A 18 -18.61 -10.01 -40.08
N SER A 19 -18.65 -10.88 -39.07
CA SER A 19 -17.59 -11.83 -38.68
C SER A 19 -17.62 -13.10 -39.58
N PRO A 20 -16.68 -14.08 -39.55
CA PRO A 20 -15.64 -14.35 -38.53
C PRO A 20 -14.25 -14.78 -39.08
N ILE A 21 -13.28 -15.04 -38.18
CA ILE A 21 -12.50 -16.29 -38.06
C ILE A 21 -11.45 -16.19 -36.94
N LYS A 22 -11.16 -17.32 -36.29
CA LYS A 22 -10.22 -17.47 -35.18
C LYS A 22 -8.76 -17.41 -35.66
N SER A 23 -7.87 -16.75 -34.91
CA SER A 23 -6.51 -17.24 -34.73
C SER A 23 -5.90 -16.77 -33.41
N THR A 24 -5.29 -17.70 -32.68
CA THR A 24 -4.58 -17.48 -31.41
C THR A 24 -3.16 -16.96 -31.65
N MET A 25 -2.72 -15.92 -30.95
CA MET A 25 -1.29 -15.63 -30.76
C MET A 25 -0.98 -15.18 -29.33
N ASN A 26 0.08 -15.74 -28.76
CA ASN A 26 0.47 -15.55 -27.37
C ASN A 26 1.06 -14.16 -27.08
N LEU A 27 0.59 -13.55 -25.99
CA LEU A 27 0.97 -12.23 -25.48
C LEU A 27 2.50 -12.06 -25.27
N PHE A 28 3.22 -13.15 -25.01
CA PHE A 28 4.68 -13.19 -24.86
C PHE A 28 5.50 -12.79 -26.10
N THR A 29 4.88 -12.66 -27.28
CA THR A 29 5.61 -12.34 -28.53
C THR A 29 5.59 -10.84 -28.87
N ALA A 30 4.58 -10.09 -28.43
CA ALA A 30 4.41 -8.67 -28.79
C ALA A 30 5.48 -7.76 -28.15
N ILE A 31 5.94 -8.10 -26.95
CA ILE A 31 6.90 -7.28 -26.17
C ILE A 31 8.31 -7.26 -26.82
N LYS A 32 8.66 -8.26 -27.65
CA LYS A 32 9.96 -8.30 -28.36
C LYS A 32 10.04 -7.40 -29.60
N ALA A 33 8.92 -6.92 -30.14
CA ALA A 33 8.90 -6.20 -31.43
C ALA A 33 8.99 -4.66 -31.29
N ALA A 34 8.72 -4.10 -30.11
CA ALA A 34 8.64 -2.65 -29.90
C ALA A 34 9.99 -1.96 -29.58
N LEU A 35 11.09 -2.71 -29.48
CA LEU A 35 12.39 -2.22 -28.99
C LEU A 35 13.48 -2.06 -30.06
N LEU A 36 13.14 -2.16 -31.36
CA LEU A 36 14.12 -2.13 -32.45
C LEU A 36 13.85 -1.09 -33.55
N ALA A 37 13.38 0.11 -33.18
CA ALA A 37 13.31 1.25 -34.11
C ALA A 37 13.34 2.62 -33.39
N THR A 38 14.53 3.19 -33.15
CA THR A 38 14.94 4.55 -33.60
C THR A 38 16.21 5.04 -32.89
N PHE A 39 17.22 5.42 -33.68
CA PHE A 39 18.26 6.39 -33.32
C PHE A 39 18.79 7.05 -34.60
N THR A 40 19.41 8.25 -34.47
CA THR A 40 19.76 9.22 -35.54
C THR A 40 18.53 9.99 -36.11
N SER A 41 18.47 11.31 -36.31
CA SER A 41 19.24 12.51 -35.87
C SER A 41 18.38 13.79 -36.16
N ASN A 42 18.65 15.07 -35.82
CA ASN A 42 19.80 15.75 -35.18
C ASN A 42 19.45 17.16 -34.60
N LEU A 43 20.44 17.87 -34.04
CA LEU A 43 20.62 19.34 -33.81
C LEU A 43 19.71 20.29 -34.66
N THR A 44 19.01 21.33 -34.17
CA THR A 44 19.19 22.32 -33.06
C THR A 44 17.78 22.85 -32.60
N THR A 45 17.52 23.82 -31.69
CA THR A 45 18.28 24.97 -31.09
C THR A 45 17.74 25.35 -29.68
N HIS A 46 18.05 26.54 -29.16
CA HIS A 46 17.68 27.08 -27.82
C HIS A 46 16.17 27.34 -27.56
N ALA A 47 15.66 26.85 -26.42
CA ALA A 47 14.94 27.64 -25.41
C ALA A 47 14.80 26.84 -24.08
N PHE A 48 14.70 27.54 -22.95
CA PHE A 48 14.58 27.01 -21.58
C PHE A 48 13.55 25.86 -21.41
N GLN A 49 14.01 24.67 -20.99
CA GLN A 49 13.21 23.66 -20.29
C GLN A 49 14.07 22.92 -19.25
N SER A 50 13.52 22.70 -18.05
CA SER A 50 14.18 22.00 -16.94
C SER A 50 14.36 20.50 -17.23
N PRO A 51 15.41 19.84 -16.72
CA PRO A 51 15.61 18.41 -16.95
C PRO A 51 14.57 17.57 -16.22
N SER A 52 13.90 16.74 -17.02
CA SER A 52 12.86 15.78 -16.70
C SER A 52 13.12 14.86 -15.51
N SER A 53 12.09 14.69 -14.68
CA SER A 53 11.92 13.54 -13.80
C SER A 53 11.64 12.27 -14.63
N GLN A 54 12.50 11.25 -14.54
CA GLN A 54 12.16 9.85 -14.82
C GLN A 54 13.03 8.90 -13.99
N ILE A 55 12.70 8.73 -12.71
CA ILE A 55 13.14 7.58 -11.92
C ILE A 55 11.90 6.95 -11.27
N ILE A 56 11.16 6.19 -12.07
CA ILE A 56 10.39 5.07 -11.53
C ILE A 56 11.29 3.86 -11.71
N THR A 57 12.07 3.54 -10.67
CA THR A 57 12.82 2.28 -10.62
C THR A 57 11.81 1.17 -10.39
N THR A 58 11.20 0.69 -11.48
CA THR A 58 10.62 -0.66 -11.50
C THR A 58 11.71 -1.61 -11.05
N LEU A 59 11.43 -2.43 -10.03
CA LEU A 59 12.30 -3.52 -9.61
C LEU A 59 12.52 -4.44 -10.82
N ARG A 60 13.64 -4.25 -11.52
CA ARG A 60 13.95 -5.00 -12.73
C ARG A 60 14.48 -6.36 -12.35
N HIS A 61 13.60 -7.34 -12.32
CA HIS A 61 14.02 -8.74 -12.33
C HIS A 61 14.96 -8.97 -13.53
N HIS A 62 16.21 -9.33 -13.25
CA HIS A 62 17.19 -9.74 -14.27
C HIS A 62 17.19 -11.27 -14.38
N PRO A 63 16.59 -11.84 -15.45
CA PRO A 63 16.61 -13.28 -15.66
C PRO A 63 18.00 -13.73 -16.12
N HIS A 64 18.86 -14.09 -15.16
CA HIS A 64 20.13 -14.74 -15.44
C HIS A 64 19.91 -16.23 -15.75
N SER A 65 19.76 -16.56 -17.03
CA SER A 65 19.81 -17.96 -17.49
C SER A 65 21.23 -18.54 -17.34
N ILE A 66 21.47 -19.19 -16.20
CA ILE A 66 22.66 -20.02 -16.00
C ILE A 66 22.54 -21.26 -16.91
N THR A 67 23.51 -21.48 -17.78
CA THR A 67 23.46 -22.58 -18.76
C THR A 67 23.90 -23.90 -18.11
N THR A 68 22.99 -24.87 -18.03
CA THR A 68 23.21 -26.13 -17.29
C THR A 68 23.96 -27.18 -18.11
N THR A 69 25.16 -27.57 -17.67
CA THR A 69 25.81 -28.82 -18.13
C THR A 69 25.22 -30.04 -17.42
N GLN A 70 25.08 -31.16 -18.14
CA GLN A 70 24.42 -32.38 -17.69
C GLN A 70 24.94 -32.93 -16.34
N SER A 71 24.02 -33.36 -15.47
CA SER A 71 24.33 -33.84 -14.12
C SER A 71 23.93 -35.31 -13.91
N SER A 72 24.89 -36.15 -13.51
CA SER A 72 24.63 -37.45 -12.89
C SER A 72 24.11 -37.28 -11.44
N PRO A 73 23.37 -38.26 -10.88
CA PRO A 73 22.90 -38.20 -9.50
C PRO A 73 24.09 -38.19 -8.53
N LEU A 74 24.34 -37.03 -7.93
CA LEU A 74 25.48 -36.78 -7.06
C LEU A 74 25.23 -37.35 -5.68
N HIS A 75 25.83 -38.52 -5.41
CA HIS A 75 26.07 -38.98 -4.05
C HIS A 75 27.14 -38.04 -3.46
N GLN A 76 26.72 -36.90 -2.89
CA GLN A 76 27.62 -35.93 -2.27
C GLN A 76 28.22 -36.55 -1.00
N GLN A 77 29.32 -37.29 -1.16
CA GLN A 77 30.30 -37.43 -0.09
C GLN A 77 30.79 -36.02 0.24
N SER A 78 30.33 -35.49 1.36
CA SER A 78 30.76 -34.19 1.85
C SER A 78 32.24 -34.27 2.17
N ASP A 79 33.05 -33.56 1.38
CA ASP A 79 34.49 -33.49 1.59
C ASP A 79 34.76 -32.95 3.01
N PRO A 80 35.37 -33.75 3.91
CA PRO A 80 35.56 -33.37 5.30
C PRO A 80 36.59 -32.24 5.46
N SER A 81 37.32 -31.86 4.41
CA SER A 81 38.26 -30.73 4.41
C SER A 81 37.58 -29.35 4.30
N LEU A 82 36.31 -29.31 3.88
CA LEU A 82 35.57 -28.05 3.70
C LEU A 82 35.13 -27.42 5.04
N SER A 83 35.28 -26.09 5.14
CA SER A 83 34.78 -25.33 6.29
C SER A 83 33.25 -25.49 6.46
N PRO A 84 32.69 -25.27 7.66
CA PRO A 84 31.24 -25.28 7.85
C PRO A 84 30.50 -24.32 6.89
N GLU A 85 31.05 -23.12 6.69
CA GLU A 85 30.52 -22.10 5.79
C GLU A 85 30.56 -22.57 4.33
N GLN A 86 31.66 -23.17 3.87
CA GLN A 86 31.78 -23.73 2.52
C GLN A 86 30.79 -24.88 2.29
N ARG A 87 30.58 -25.73 3.30
CA ARG A 87 29.57 -26.81 3.23
C ARG A 87 28.15 -26.25 3.17
N GLN A 88 27.86 -25.19 3.94
CA GLN A 88 26.56 -24.50 3.89
C GLN A 88 26.32 -23.82 2.54
N ALA A 89 27.32 -23.11 2.00
CA ALA A 89 27.25 -22.48 0.69
C ALA A 89 27.07 -23.52 -0.45
N ASN A 90 27.83 -24.62 -0.41
CA ASN A 90 27.69 -25.71 -1.39
C ASN A 90 26.30 -26.38 -1.32
N LEU A 91 25.75 -26.55 -0.11
CA LEU A 91 24.40 -27.06 0.08
C LEU A 91 23.36 -26.07 -0.47
N PHE A 92 23.50 -24.78 -0.18
CA PHE A 92 22.62 -23.73 -0.71
C PHE A 92 22.59 -23.71 -2.24
N GLN A 93 23.77 -23.70 -2.87
CA GLN A 93 23.92 -23.74 -4.33
C GLN A 93 23.35 -25.04 -4.94
N SER A 94 23.45 -26.17 -4.22
CA SER A 94 22.80 -27.41 -4.64
C SER A 94 21.27 -27.29 -4.62
N LEU A 95 20.70 -26.74 -3.54
CA LEU A 95 19.25 -26.51 -3.41
C LEU A 95 18.71 -25.53 -4.47
N LEU A 96 19.44 -24.46 -4.79
CA LEU A 96 19.07 -23.53 -5.87
C LEU A 96 19.09 -24.23 -7.23
N ARG A 97 20.08 -25.09 -7.49
CA ARG A 97 20.13 -25.91 -8.72
C ARG A 97 18.96 -26.89 -8.79
N ASP A 98 18.59 -27.53 -7.69
CA ASP A 98 17.46 -28.47 -7.63
C ASP A 98 16.13 -27.75 -7.92
N LEU A 99 15.98 -26.48 -7.48
CA LEU A 99 14.84 -25.63 -7.83
C LEU A 99 14.84 -25.26 -9.34
N GLN A 100 15.99 -24.93 -9.92
CA GLN A 100 16.11 -24.69 -11.36
C GLN A 100 15.76 -25.93 -12.20
N ILE A 101 16.17 -27.13 -11.77
CA ILE A 101 15.81 -28.41 -12.41
C ILE A 101 14.29 -28.64 -12.37
N GLN A 102 13.61 -28.17 -11.31
CA GLN A 102 12.15 -28.17 -11.19
C GLN A 102 11.47 -27.03 -11.97
N ASN A 103 12.22 -26.23 -12.75
CA ASN A 103 11.76 -25.04 -13.47
C ASN A 103 11.20 -23.92 -12.57
N VAL A 104 11.58 -23.88 -11.30
CA VAL A 104 11.25 -22.76 -10.40
C VAL A 104 12.12 -21.56 -10.78
N PRO A 105 11.56 -20.40 -11.15
CA PRO A 105 12.33 -19.19 -11.42
C PRO A 105 13.09 -18.76 -10.17
N LEU A 106 14.38 -18.50 -10.33
CA LEU A 106 15.21 -17.86 -9.31
C LEU A 106 15.32 -16.36 -9.66
N LEU A 107 14.89 -15.50 -8.75
CA LEU A 107 14.98 -14.05 -8.89
C LEU A 107 15.94 -13.51 -7.83
N SER A 108 17.04 -12.88 -8.26
CA SER A 108 17.88 -12.09 -7.35
C SER A 108 17.17 -10.79 -7.01
N CYS A 109 17.32 -10.32 -5.78
CA CYS A 109 16.76 -9.06 -5.32
C CYS A 109 17.77 -8.32 -4.42
N ASP A 110 18.19 -7.14 -4.88
CA ASP A 110 19.17 -6.27 -4.22
C ASP A 110 18.54 -5.48 -3.04
N ALA A 111 17.57 -6.09 -2.34
CA ALA A 111 16.95 -5.51 -1.16
C ALA A 111 17.94 -5.58 0.01
N ASN A 112 18.28 -4.43 0.57
CA ASN A 112 19.15 -4.30 1.74
C ASN A 112 18.44 -3.63 2.95
N GLN A 113 17.16 -3.29 2.79
CA GLN A 113 16.34 -2.64 3.81
C GLN A 113 14.98 -3.33 3.96
N VAL A 114 14.36 -3.16 5.13
CA VAL A 114 13.05 -3.73 5.50
C VAL A 114 11.95 -3.41 4.48
N HIS A 115 11.85 -2.16 4.03
CA HIS A 115 10.78 -1.77 3.11
C HIS A 115 11.03 -2.31 1.69
N THR A 116 12.29 -2.38 1.24
CA THR A 116 12.65 -3.03 -0.04
C THR A 116 12.41 -4.54 0.00
N LEU A 117 12.66 -5.20 1.13
CA LEU A 117 12.32 -6.62 1.34
C LEU A 117 10.82 -6.85 1.22
N ASN A 118 10.01 -6.06 1.92
CA ASN A 118 8.55 -6.18 1.87
C ASN A 118 8.01 -5.83 0.47
N ALA A 119 8.54 -4.80 -0.19
CA ALA A 119 8.17 -4.46 -1.57
C ALA A 119 8.46 -5.62 -2.53
N ALA A 120 9.63 -6.25 -2.44
CA ALA A 120 9.98 -7.41 -3.28
C ALA A 120 9.07 -8.62 -3.03
N LEU A 121 8.87 -9.00 -1.76
CA LEU A 121 8.03 -10.13 -1.37
C LEU A 121 6.56 -9.92 -1.80
N TRP A 122 5.96 -8.79 -1.43
CA TRP A 122 4.56 -8.50 -1.75
C TRP A 122 4.34 -8.26 -3.25
N THR A 123 5.29 -7.66 -3.98
CA THR A 123 5.19 -7.54 -5.46
C THR A 123 5.24 -8.91 -6.13
N THR A 124 6.15 -9.80 -5.71
CA THR A 124 6.20 -11.18 -6.22
C THR A 124 4.90 -11.93 -5.92
N MET A 125 4.37 -11.79 -4.70
CA MET A 125 3.07 -12.38 -4.34
C MET A 125 1.91 -11.78 -5.13
N ALA A 126 1.96 -10.50 -5.49
CA ALA A 126 0.95 -9.82 -6.30
C ALA A 126 0.94 -10.33 -7.75
N GLU A 127 2.12 -10.51 -8.35
CA GLU A 127 2.27 -11.12 -9.67
C GLU A 127 1.75 -12.57 -9.69
N LEU A 128 2.11 -13.36 -8.67
CA LEU A 128 1.60 -14.73 -8.49
C LEU A 128 0.09 -14.79 -8.20
N SER A 129 -0.50 -13.78 -7.52
CA SER A 129 -1.95 -13.74 -7.25
C SER A 129 -2.76 -13.55 -8.54
N ALA A 130 -2.20 -12.82 -9.51
CA ALA A 130 -2.81 -12.59 -10.82
C ALA A 130 -2.83 -13.86 -11.70
N ASN A 131 -2.04 -14.89 -11.37
CA ASN A 131 -2.10 -16.18 -12.05
C ASN A 131 -3.05 -17.15 -11.31
N PRO A 132 -4.08 -17.71 -11.97
CA PRO A 132 -4.94 -18.72 -11.35
C PRO A 132 -4.28 -20.09 -11.17
N LEU A 133 -3.16 -20.35 -11.85
CA LEU A 133 -2.46 -21.63 -11.80
C LEU A 133 -1.53 -21.74 -10.59
N ALA A 134 -1.24 -22.98 -10.18
CA ALA A 134 -0.22 -23.25 -9.18
C ALA A 134 1.18 -22.91 -9.74
N GLU A 135 1.88 -21.99 -9.07
CA GLU A 135 3.20 -21.51 -9.45
C GLU A 135 4.16 -21.52 -8.26
N ARG A 136 5.47 -21.44 -8.54
CA ARG A 136 6.53 -21.46 -7.53
C ARG A 136 7.62 -20.50 -7.98
N VAL A 137 8.05 -19.60 -7.11
CA VAL A 137 9.14 -18.64 -7.37
C VAL A 137 10.06 -18.60 -6.16
N CYS A 138 11.37 -18.54 -6.40
CA CYS A 138 12.38 -18.39 -5.36
C CYS A 138 13.02 -17.00 -5.46
N LEU A 139 12.93 -16.23 -4.38
CA LEU A 139 13.62 -14.96 -4.21
C LEU A 139 14.92 -15.18 -3.45
N VAL A 140 16.05 -14.75 -4.02
CA VAL A 140 17.37 -14.71 -3.36
C VAL A 140 17.62 -13.28 -2.90
N LEU A 141 17.88 -13.09 -1.61
CA LEU A 141 17.85 -11.82 -0.89
C LEU A 141 19.14 -11.68 -0.06
N GLU A 142 20.29 -11.66 -0.72
CA GLU A 142 21.61 -11.88 -0.09
C GLU A 142 21.96 -10.86 1.01
N ASP A 143 21.55 -9.60 0.85
CA ASP A 143 21.79 -8.51 1.81
C ASP A 143 20.77 -8.48 2.98
N ILE A 144 19.75 -9.35 2.98
CA ILE A 144 18.75 -9.41 4.06
C ILE A 144 19.16 -10.44 5.12
N PRO A 145 19.22 -10.06 6.41
CA PRO A 145 19.48 -11.02 7.49
C PRO A 145 18.48 -12.18 7.49
N LEU A 146 18.99 -13.41 7.58
CA LEU A 146 18.18 -14.63 7.60
C LEU A 146 17.09 -14.62 8.69
N SER A 147 17.33 -13.98 9.83
CA SER A 147 16.33 -13.80 10.89
C SER A 147 15.13 -12.95 10.46
N ALA A 148 15.30 -11.96 9.58
CA ALA A 148 14.21 -11.18 9.02
C ALA A 148 13.39 -12.00 8.00
N LEU A 149 14.05 -12.83 7.19
CA LEU A 149 13.37 -13.75 6.27
C LEU A 149 12.57 -14.82 7.04
N LEU A 150 13.15 -15.36 8.12
CA LEU A 150 12.48 -16.31 9.01
C LEU A 150 11.26 -15.67 9.67
N ALA A 151 11.42 -14.48 10.25
CA ALA A 151 10.33 -13.73 10.86
C ALA A 151 9.17 -13.47 9.87
N PHE A 152 9.46 -13.15 8.60
CA PHE A 152 8.43 -13.03 7.56
C PHE A 152 7.67 -14.36 7.34
N ALA A 153 8.38 -15.46 7.11
CA ALA A 153 7.77 -16.74 6.79
C ALA A 153 6.95 -17.33 7.96
N GLU A 154 7.45 -17.18 9.19
CA GLU A 154 6.74 -17.56 10.41
C GLU A 154 5.50 -16.67 10.64
N ASP A 155 5.63 -15.35 10.49
CA ASP A 155 4.51 -14.41 10.68
C ASP A 155 3.41 -14.63 9.63
N PHE A 156 3.77 -14.91 8.37
CA PHE A 156 2.84 -15.26 7.30
C PHE A 156 2.12 -16.59 7.56
N THR A 157 2.83 -17.57 8.15
CA THR A 157 2.20 -18.83 8.58
C THR A 157 1.19 -18.60 9.71
N VAL A 158 1.53 -17.76 10.70
CA VAL A 158 0.62 -17.34 11.79
C VAL A 158 -0.53 -16.45 11.29
N LEU A 159 -0.32 -15.66 10.24
CA LEU A 159 -1.39 -14.89 9.59
C LEU A 159 -2.49 -15.82 9.06
N LYS A 160 -2.10 -16.92 8.39
CA LYS A 160 -3.03 -17.92 7.83
C LYS A 160 -3.86 -18.68 8.86
N THR A 161 -3.50 -18.67 10.16
CA THR A 161 -4.31 -19.32 11.21
C THR A 161 -5.41 -18.41 11.77
N GLN A 162 -5.44 -17.12 11.38
CA GLN A 162 -6.42 -16.15 11.89
C GLN A 162 -7.67 -16.10 11.01
N SER A 163 -8.72 -16.84 11.39
CA SER A 163 -10.01 -16.87 10.67
C SER A 163 -10.51 -15.47 10.32
N ARG A 164 -10.61 -14.58 11.31
CA ARG A 164 -10.90 -13.13 11.17
C ARG A 164 -10.24 -12.45 9.96
N LEU A 165 -8.97 -12.71 9.67
CA LEU A 165 -8.29 -12.13 8.51
C LEU A 165 -8.54 -12.97 7.25
N MET A 166 -8.49 -14.29 7.39
CA MET A 166 -8.64 -15.26 6.31
C MET A 166 -10.07 -15.39 5.74
N ASP A 167 -11.08 -14.92 6.47
CA ASP A 167 -12.48 -14.87 6.04
C ASP A 167 -12.75 -13.62 5.18
N HIS A 168 -11.96 -12.56 5.37
CA HIS A 168 -12.05 -11.31 4.60
C HIS A 168 -10.91 -11.11 3.59
N LEU A 169 -9.84 -11.91 3.66
CA LEU A 169 -8.69 -11.96 2.75
C LEU A 169 -8.44 -13.42 2.27
N PRO A 170 -9.46 -14.13 1.73
CA PRO A 170 -9.34 -15.54 1.37
C PRO A 170 -8.27 -15.83 0.31
N GLU A 171 -7.91 -14.86 -0.52
CA GLU A 171 -6.84 -14.98 -1.52
C GLU A 171 -5.50 -15.39 -0.90
N LEU A 172 -5.19 -14.94 0.34
CA LEU A 172 -3.94 -15.24 1.03
C LEU A 172 -3.82 -16.73 1.42
N LYS A 173 -4.94 -17.48 1.43
CA LYS A 173 -4.94 -18.92 1.72
C LYS A 173 -4.12 -19.72 0.70
N ARG A 174 -4.07 -19.29 -0.57
CA ARG A 174 -3.37 -20.02 -1.66
C ARG A 174 -1.85 -19.99 -1.53
N PHE A 175 -1.29 -19.06 -0.74
CA PHE A 175 0.16 -18.84 -0.67
C PHE A 175 0.80 -19.70 0.42
N SER A 176 1.92 -20.34 0.07
CA SER A 176 2.89 -20.90 1.00
C SER A 176 4.19 -20.07 0.89
N VAL A 177 4.77 -19.70 2.03
CA VAL A 177 6.02 -18.92 2.09
C VAL A 177 6.96 -19.66 3.04
N SER A 178 8.14 -20.05 2.55
CA SER A 178 9.10 -20.85 3.32
C SER A 178 10.55 -20.47 3.00
N LEU A 179 11.49 -20.83 3.88
CA LEU A 179 12.92 -20.64 3.63
C LEU A 179 13.52 -21.85 2.91
N VAL A 180 14.32 -21.59 1.86
CA VAL A 180 15.02 -22.63 1.11
C VAL A 180 15.95 -23.41 2.06
N GLY A 181 15.79 -24.73 2.06
CA GLY A 181 16.57 -25.63 2.93
C GLY A 181 16.33 -25.44 4.43
N LYS A 182 15.23 -24.81 4.86
CA LYS A 182 14.99 -24.36 6.25
C LYS A 182 15.98 -23.29 6.73
N GLY A 183 16.36 -22.38 5.83
CA GLY A 183 17.29 -21.29 6.13
C GLY A 183 18.76 -21.66 5.97
N VAL A 184 19.07 -22.58 5.06
CA VAL A 184 20.47 -22.88 4.69
C VAL A 184 21.13 -21.68 3.99
N GLY A 185 20.36 -20.84 3.30
CA GLY A 185 20.83 -19.58 2.73
C GLY A 185 19.72 -18.53 2.66
N PRO A 186 20.04 -17.31 2.20
CA PRO A 186 19.15 -16.15 2.21
C PRO A 186 18.16 -16.19 1.03
N ALA A 187 17.31 -17.22 0.98
CA ALA A 187 16.28 -17.34 -0.04
C ALA A 187 14.93 -17.79 0.50
N VAL A 188 13.89 -17.17 -0.05
CA VAL A 188 12.48 -17.45 0.24
C VAL A 188 11.88 -18.15 -0.97
N LEU A 189 11.19 -19.27 -0.75
CA LEU A 189 10.36 -19.94 -1.72
C LEU A 189 8.90 -19.56 -1.48
N ILE A 190 8.27 -18.97 -2.49
CA ILE A 190 6.86 -18.63 -2.52
C ILE A 190 6.18 -19.60 -3.48
N GLU A 191 5.12 -20.26 -3.03
CA GLU A 191 4.37 -21.26 -3.80
C GLU A 191 2.88 -20.89 -3.75
N THR A 192 2.18 -20.99 -4.87
CA THR A 192 0.72 -20.84 -4.95
C THR A 192 0.05 -22.17 -5.24
N GLU A 193 -1.10 -22.39 -4.60
CA GLU A 193 -2.06 -23.42 -4.98
C GLU A 193 -2.95 -22.92 -6.13
N GLU A 194 -3.42 -23.83 -6.99
CA GLU A 194 -4.37 -23.51 -8.05
C GLU A 194 -5.65 -22.91 -7.44
N SER A 195 -6.17 -21.85 -8.07
CA SER A 195 -7.35 -21.13 -7.58
C SER A 195 -8.62 -21.99 -7.74
N THR A 196 -8.89 -22.84 -6.76
CA THR A 196 -10.03 -23.79 -6.70
C THR A 196 -11.42 -23.16 -6.79
N SER A 197 -11.48 -21.83 -6.74
CA SER A 197 -12.72 -21.08 -6.56
C SER A 197 -12.90 -20.02 -7.65
N THR A 198 -14.17 -19.84 -8.02
CA THR A 198 -14.70 -18.58 -8.57
C THR A 198 -14.71 -17.48 -7.50
N THR A 199 -13.68 -17.41 -6.64
CA THR A 199 -13.51 -16.38 -5.61
C THR A 199 -13.51 -15.04 -6.31
N VAL A 200 -14.55 -14.24 -6.04
CA VAL A 200 -14.69 -12.80 -6.29
C VAL A 200 -13.67 -12.33 -7.32
N GLY A 201 -13.88 -12.79 -8.56
CA GLY A 201 -12.87 -12.69 -9.61
C GLY A 201 -12.50 -11.22 -9.73
N SER A 202 -11.24 -10.90 -9.43
CA SER A 202 -10.81 -9.56 -9.00
C SER A 202 -11.47 -8.50 -9.85
N SER A 203 -12.53 -7.92 -9.31
CA SER A 203 -13.23 -6.83 -9.96
C SER A 203 -12.28 -5.65 -9.87
N GLU A 204 -11.44 -5.52 -10.91
CA GLU A 204 -10.91 -4.22 -11.31
C GLU A 204 -12.14 -3.37 -11.60
N GLY A 205 -12.69 -2.78 -10.52
CA GLY A 205 -13.75 -1.82 -10.62
C GLY A 205 -13.27 -0.74 -11.56
N TRP A 206 -14.14 -0.30 -12.45
CA TRP A 206 -13.83 0.75 -13.41
C TRP A 206 -13.79 2.11 -12.69
N TYR A 207 -12.83 2.23 -11.78
CA TYR A 207 -12.52 3.40 -11.01
C TYR A 207 -11.71 4.35 -11.89
N ASP A 208 -12.31 5.46 -12.27
CA ASP A 208 -11.59 6.54 -12.94
C ASP A 208 -10.56 7.13 -11.96
N LYS A 209 -9.28 6.90 -12.25
CA LYS A 209 -8.16 7.34 -11.41
C LYS A 209 -8.20 8.84 -11.12
N ASP A 210 -8.55 9.66 -12.10
CA ASP A 210 -8.50 11.12 -11.98
C ASP A 210 -9.70 11.62 -11.16
N LYS A 211 -10.91 11.05 -11.35
CA LYS A 211 -12.05 11.30 -10.46
C LYS A 211 -11.77 10.90 -9.01
N ILE A 212 -11.18 9.73 -8.80
CA ILE A 212 -10.85 9.21 -7.46
C ILE A 212 -9.83 10.14 -6.77
N ILE A 213 -8.75 10.53 -7.45
CA ILE A 213 -7.77 11.48 -6.92
C ILE A 213 -8.40 12.87 -6.68
N ALA A 214 -9.29 13.34 -7.57
CA ALA A 214 -9.99 14.60 -7.40
C ALA A 214 -10.92 14.60 -6.18
N ALA A 215 -11.68 13.52 -5.96
CA ALA A 215 -12.53 13.36 -4.78
C ALA A 215 -11.71 13.33 -3.47
N LEU A 216 -10.56 12.64 -3.47
CA LEU A 216 -9.67 12.63 -2.30
C LEU A 216 -9.05 14.02 -2.04
N ARG A 217 -8.68 14.75 -3.08
CA ARG A 217 -8.22 16.15 -2.99
C ARG A 217 -9.30 17.07 -2.41
N TYR A 218 -10.55 16.94 -2.85
CA TYR A 218 -11.66 17.71 -2.28
C TYR A 218 -11.85 17.38 -0.79
N PHE A 219 -11.82 16.10 -0.39
CA PHE A 219 -11.87 15.68 1.01
C PHE A 219 -10.75 16.31 1.86
N ILE A 220 -9.51 16.32 1.37
CA ILE A 220 -8.37 16.95 2.05
C ILE A 220 -8.60 18.47 2.17
N SER A 221 -9.08 19.12 1.11
CA SER A 221 -9.40 20.55 1.11
C SER A 221 -10.48 20.89 2.16
N ARG A 222 -11.54 20.08 2.26
CA ARG A 222 -12.65 20.31 3.17
C ARG A 222 -12.30 19.97 4.63
N VAL A 223 -11.83 18.75 4.89
CA VAL A 223 -11.66 18.23 6.26
C VAL A 223 -10.27 18.55 6.80
N VAL A 224 -9.22 18.22 6.05
CA VAL A 224 -7.85 18.33 6.56
C VAL A 224 -7.42 19.81 6.64
N VAL A 225 -7.71 20.59 5.59
CA VAL A 225 -7.40 22.02 5.52
C VAL A 225 -8.55 22.86 6.08
N GLY A 226 -9.76 22.75 5.54
CA GLY A 226 -10.91 23.63 5.86
C GLY A 226 -11.44 23.50 7.30
N MET A 227 -11.43 22.30 7.88
CA MET A 227 -11.68 22.09 9.31
C MET A 227 -10.39 22.06 10.15
N GLU A 228 -9.25 22.37 9.53
CA GLU A 228 -7.88 22.28 10.05
C GLU A 228 -7.56 20.95 10.76
N ALA A 229 -8.20 19.84 10.38
CA ALA A 229 -8.11 18.57 11.11
C ALA A 229 -6.67 18.04 11.22
N CYS A 230 -5.77 18.48 10.31
CA CYS A 230 -4.33 18.52 10.53
C CYS A 230 -3.85 19.98 10.56
N PRO A 231 -3.23 20.48 11.65
CA PRO A 231 -2.72 21.85 11.68
C PRO A 231 -1.55 22.08 10.72
N TYR A 232 -0.86 21.00 10.31
CA TYR A 232 0.37 21.00 9.50
C TYR A 232 0.15 20.75 8.00
N THR A 233 -1.08 20.90 7.53
CA THR A 233 -1.47 20.78 6.12
C THR A 233 -2.28 22.01 5.76
N LYS A 234 -1.70 22.92 4.95
CA LYS A 234 -2.32 24.22 4.60
C LYS A 234 -2.87 24.28 3.17
N SER A 235 -2.51 23.32 2.34
CA SER A 235 -3.10 23.10 1.01
C SER A 235 -3.26 21.60 0.76
N VAL A 236 -3.95 21.23 -0.32
CA VAL A 236 -4.02 19.82 -0.76
C VAL A 236 -2.68 19.33 -1.32
N ASP A 237 -1.88 20.24 -1.88
CA ASP A 237 -0.64 19.90 -2.59
C ASP A 237 0.60 19.86 -1.70
N VAL A 238 0.57 20.43 -0.48
CA VAL A 238 1.75 20.56 0.40
C VAL A 238 1.44 20.08 1.82
N SER A 239 2.30 19.22 2.35
CA SER A 239 2.26 18.77 3.74
C SER A 239 3.47 19.30 4.54
N ALA A 240 3.45 19.08 5.87
CA ALA A 240 4.43 19.58 6.83
C ALA A 240 4.55 21.12 6.94
N SER A 241 3.63 21.89 6.37
CA SER A 241 3.55 23.35 6.52
C SER A 241 3.39 23.75 7.99
N GLY A 242 4.20 24.70 8.49
CA GLY A 242 4.22 25.09 9.90
C GLY A 242 5.18 24.29 10.78
N LEU A 243 5.91 23.31 10.22
CA LEU A 243 6.98 22.56 10.92
C LEU A 243 8.39 23.08 10.62
N GLU A 244 8.52 24.19 9.87
CA GLU A 244 9.81 24.81 9.50
C GLU A 244 10.61 25.20 10.74
N SER A 245 9.92 25.75 11.75
CA SER A 245 10.48 26.09 13.08
C SER A 245 11.01 24.88 13.86
N ARG A 246 10.68 23.65 13.44
CA ARG A 246 11.13 22.37 13.99
C ARG A 246 12.10 21.64 13.07
N GLY A 247 12.61 22.31 12.02
CA GLY A 247 13.62 21.78 11.11
C GLY A 247 13.08 20.86 10.01
N VAL A 248 11.76 20.87 9.75
CA VAL A 248 11.13 20.08 8.68
C VAL A 248 10.75 21.01 7.52
N THR A 249 11.23 20.67 6.33
CA THR A 249 10.90 21.40 5.09
C THR A 249 9.52 20.94 4.57
N PRO A 250 8.57 21.86 4.31
CA PRO A 250 7.33 21.51 3.63
C PRO A 250 7.60 21.05 2.20
N GLY A 251 6.96 19.96 1.79
CA GLY A 251 7.11 19.41 0.46
C GLY A 251 5.78 18.90 -0.10
N PRO A 252 5.78 18.44 -1.37
CA PRO A 252 4.54 18.12 -2.07
C PRO A 252 3.92 16.80 -1.60
N VAL A 253 2.60 16.69 -1.75
CA VAL A 253 1.83 15.47 -1.50
C VAL A 253 1.73 14.66 -2.79
N GLY A 254 2.34 13.47 -2.80
CA GLY A 254 2.17 12.51 -3.89
C GLY A 254 0.79 11.86 -3.82
N TYR A 255 0.06 11.83 -4.93
CA TYR A 255 -1.19 11.08 -5.05
C TYR A 255 -0.94 9.80 -5.85
N ARG A 256 -1.24 8.65 -5.25
CA ARG A 256 -1.08 7.32 -5.82
C ARG A 256 -2.42 6.58 -5.77
N PHE A 257 -2.58 5.59 -6.63
CA PHE A 257 -3.87 4.95 -6.86
C PHE A 257 -3.68 3.47 -7.20
N SER A 258 -4.51 2.61 -6.62
CA SER A 258 -4.75 1.26 -7.11
C SER A 258 -6.24 0.93 -7.02
N GLY A 259 -6.84 0.55 -8.16
CA GLY A 259 -8.24 0.12 -8.22
C GLY A 259 -8.46 -1.32 -7.78
N THR A 260 -7.40 -2.05 -7.44
CA THR A 260 -7.48 -3.46 -7.07
C THR A 260 -8.19 -3.70 -5.75
N SER A 261 -8.85 -4.84 -5.64
CA SER A 261 -9.34 -5.37 -4.37
C SER A 261 -8.36 -6.36 -3.74
N ASP A 262 -7.39 -6.93 -4.48
CA ASP A 262 -6.54 -8.05 -4.04
C ASP A 262 -5.54 -7.70 -2.92
N ALA A 263 -5.53 -8.52 -1.87
CA ALA A 263 -4.65 -8.44 -0.72
C ALA A 263 -3.16 -8.20 -1.05
N CYS A 264 -2.60 -9.06 -1.91
CA CYS A 264 -1.19 -9.01 -2.29
C CYS A 264 -0.88 -7.76 -3.12
N GLN A 265 -1.73 -7.41 -4.08
CA GLN A 265 -1.56 -6.21 -4.91
C GLN A 265 -1.65 -4.92 -4.08
N VAL A 266 -2.56 -4.82 -3.11
CA VAL A 266 -2.63 -3.66 -2.21
C VAL A 266 -1.35 -3.56 -1.38
N MET A 267 -0.87 -4.66 -0.80
CA MET A 267 0.37 -4.67 -0.04
C MET A 267 1.59 -4.31 -0.91
N ALA A 268 1.65 -4.80 -2.15
CA ALA A 268 2.69 -4.46 -3.11
C ALA A 268 2.71 -2.95 -3.42
N VAL A 269 1.56 -2.37 -3.78
CA VAL A 269 1.46 -0.92 -4.07
C VAL A 269 1.80 -0.10 -2.83
N PHE A 270 1.33 -0.50 -1.64
CA PHE A 270 1.66 0.15 -0.37
C PHE A 270 3.17 0.18 -0.08
N TRP A 271 3.85 -0.96 -0.17
CA TRP A 271 5.29 -1.03 0.07
C TRP A 271 6.13 -0.36 -1.03
N ASN A 272 5.66 -0.37 -2.27
CA ASN A 272 6.28 0.40 -3.35
C ASN A 272 6.12 1.92 -3.14
N CYS A 273 4.98 2.40 -2.62
CA CYS A 273 4.83 3.80 -2.20
C CYS A 273 5.79 4.17 -1.05
N ILE A 274 6.05 3.25 -0.11
CA ILE A 274 7.07 3.48 0.93
C ILE A 274 8.46 3.57 0.32
N CYS A 275 8.82 2.68 -0.60
CA CYS A 275 10.11 2.75 -1.30
C CYS A 275 10.27 4.08 -2.06
N GLU A 276 9.22 4.53 -2.77
CA GLU A 276 9.19 5.83 -3.44
C GLU A 276 9.39 7.00 -2.45
N LEU A 277 8.64 7.01 -1.34
CA LEU A 277 8.78 8.03 -0.30
C LEU A 277 10.17 8.03 0.33
N MET A 278 10.77 6.87 0.58
CA MET A 278 12.10 6.77 1.20
C MET A 278 13.25 7.08 0.22
N ALA A 279 13.04 6.91 -1.09
CA ALA A 279 14.03 7.21 -2.13
C ALA A 279 14.10 8.71 -2.49
N GLU A 280 12.97 9.41 -2.48
CA GLU A 280 12.92 10.85 -2.76
C GLU A 280 13.30 11.70 -1.51
N PRO A 281 13.92 12.88 -1.69
CA PRO A 281 14.06 13.89 -0.63
C PRO A 281 12.72 14.45 -0.13
N GLU A 282 12.66 14.94 1.12
CA GLU A 282 11.41 15.45 1.70
C GLU A 282 10.82 16.65 0.94
N GLU A 283 11.69 17.49 0.39
CA GLU A 283 11.33 18.66 -0.45
C GLU A 283 10.71 18.28 -1.80
N ASN A 284 11.01 17.08 -2.31
CA ASN A 284 10.45 16.55 -3.57
C ASN A 284 9.21 15.68 -3.36
N LEU A 285 9.09 15.06 -2.17
CA LEU A 285 7.95 14.22 -1.81
C LEU A 285 7.81 14.16 -0.29
N SER A 286 6.89 14.91 0.29
CA SER A 286 6.73 15.02 1.74
C SER A 286 5.88 13.89 2.33
N SER A 287 4.82 13.50 1.62
CA SER A 287 3.91 12.41 2.02
C SER A 287 3.18 11.83 0.80
N ILE A 288 2.67 10.60 0.91
CA ILE A 288 1.85 9.97 -0.15
C ILE A 288 0.42 9.71 0.33
N MET A 289 -0.55 10.20 -0.42
CA MET A 289 -1.95 9.77 -0.34
C MET A 289 -2.18 8.63 -1.34
N LEU A 290 -2.33 7.41 -0.84
CA LEU A 290 -2.63 6.21 -1.64
C LEU A 290 -4.14 5.92 -1.60
N SER A 291 -4.83 6.11 -2.73
CA SER A 291 -6.22 5.72 -2.96
C SER A 291 -6.32 4.22 -3.27
N LEU A 292 -7.23 3.52 -2.60
CA LEU A 292 -7.50 2.07 -2.73
C LEU A 292 -9.00 1.77 -2.89
N PRO A 293 -9.73 2.37 -3.85
CA PRO A 293 -11.19 2.26 -3.91
C PRO A 293 -11.74 0.84 -4.10
N GLY A 294 -10.94 -0.11 -4.59
CA GLY A 294 -11.31 -1.54 -4.66
C GLY A 294 -11.37 -2.23 -3.29
N ILE A 295 -10.80 -1.64 -2.24
CA ILE A 295 -10.97 -2.11 -0.85
C ILE A 295 -12.25 -1.52 -0.27
N GLY A 296 -13.21 -2.39 0.04
CA GLY A 296 -14.50 -2.03 0.62
C GLY A 296 -15.47 -1.34 -0.36
N GLY A 297 -15.23 -1.46 -1.67
CA GLY A 297 -16.12 -0.97 -2.70
C GLY A 297 -17.34 -1.88 -2.94
N SER A 298 -18.52 -1.28 -3.00
CA SER A 298 -19.79 -1.80 -3.60
C SER A 298 -20.46 -3.08 -3.06
N GLU A 299 -19.77 -4.03 -2.41
CA GLU A 299 -20.41 -5.27 -1.93
C GLU A 299 -20.96 -5.17 -0.49
N GLY A 300 -22.08 -4.45 -0.35
CA GLY A 300 -22.87 -4.38 0.88
C GLY A 300 -22.27 -3.50 1.99
N VAL A 301 -23.14 -2.96 2.85
CA VAL A 301 -22.75 -2.06 3.94
C VAL A 301 -21.90 -2.78 5.00
N ASP A 302 -22.09 -4.10 5.14
CA ASP A 302 -21.52 -4.94 6.22
C ASP A 302 -20.47 -5.95 5.73
N GLY A 303 -19.97 -5.82 4.50
CA GLY A 303 -18.85 -6.61 3.99
C GLY A 303 -17.59 -5.78 3.71
N GLY A 304 -17.78 -4.53 3.28
CA GLY A 304 -16.66 -3.68 2.86
C GLY A 304 -15.76 -3.19 4.00
N HIS A 305 -16.33 -2.93 5.18
CA HIS A 305 -15.55 -2.43 6.34
C HIS A 305 -14.64 -3.52 6.88
N GLU A 306 -15.15 -4.74 6.99
CA GLU A 306 -14.44 -5.94 7.44
C GLU A 306 -13.20 -6.20 6.57
N ARG A 307 -13.34 -6.11 5.24
CA ARG A 307 -12.19 -6.22 4.32
C ARG A 307 -11.21 -5.05 4.47
N PHE A 308 -11.70 -3.82 4.64
CA PHE A 308 -10.85 -2.67 4.98
C PHE A 308 -10.06 -2.92 6.28
N ALA A 309 -10.73 -3.34 7.35
CA ALA A 309 -10.15 -3.61 8.66
C ALA A 309 -9.10 -4.73 8.59
N ALA A 310 -9.36 -5.80 7.83
CA ALA A 310 -8.40 -6.87 7.62
C ALA A 310 -7.16 -6.42 6.81
N VAL A 311 -7.34 -5.59 5.78
CA VAL A 311 -6.21 -5.02 5.00
C VAL A 311 -5.35 -4.08 5.84
N VAL A 312 -5.94 -3.18 6.62
CA VAL A 312 -5.17 -2.25 7.46
C VAL A 312 -4.52 -2.93 8.66
N GLU A 313 -5.11 -4.01 9.19
CA GLU A 313 -4.45 -4.88 10.15
C GLU A 313 -3.27 -5.62 9.52
N LEU A 314 -3.40 -6.13 8.29
CA LEU A 314 -2.29 -6.73 7.55
C LEU A 314 -1.15 -5.73 7.36
N VAL A 315 -1.45 -4.50 6.93
CA VAL A 315 -0.49 -3.40 6.85
C VAL A 315 0.20 -3.20 8.22
N GLY A 316 -0.58 -2.94 9.28
CA GLY A 316 -0.05 -2.67 10.61
C GLY A 316 0.82 -3.80 11.18
N ARG A 317 0.46 -5.06 10.92
CA ARG A 317 1.21 -6.25 11.33
C ARG A 317 2.62 -6.28 10.72
N TYR A 318 2.73 -6.07 9.41
CA TYR A 318 4.02 -6.05 8.71
C TYR A 318 4.85 -4.80 9.02
N LEU A 319 4.23 -3.69 9.47
CA LEU A 319 4.97 -2.57 10.07
C LEU A 319 5.59 -2.94 11.42
N CYS A 320 4.81 -3.52 12.33
CA CYS A 320 5.26 -3.92 13.66
C CYS A 320 6.36 -4.98 13.60
N LEU A 321 6.25 -5.96 12.71
CA LEU A 321 7.20 -7.08 12.55
C LEU A 321 8.64 -6.61 12.34
N PHE A 322 8.83 -5.49 11.62
CA PHE A 322 10.15 -4.97 11.24
C PHE A 322 10.46 -3.58 11.80
N ARG A 323 9.65 -3.07 12.73
CA ARG A 323 9.77 -1.70 13.28
C ARG A 323 9.75 -0.60 12.20
N GLY A 324 8.87 -0.75 11.20
CA GLY A 324 8.60 0.29 10.20
C GLY A 324 8.02 1.57 10.81
N ASP A 325 7.48 1.47 12.03
CA ASP A 325 7.04 2.58 12.87
C ASP A 325 8.17 3.56 13.27
N GLY A 326 9.44 3.18 13.10
CA GLY A 326 10.58 4.09 13.20
C GLY A 326 10.86 4.92 11.94
N ALA A 327 10.30 4.55 10.78
CA ALA A 327 10.64 5.13 9.47
C ALA A 327 9.52 6.02 8.88
N PHE A 328 8.25 5.62 9.02
CA PHE A 328 7.10 6.36 8.49
C PHE A 328 5.85 6.12 9.34
N GLY A 329 4.95 7.11 9.36
CA GLY A 329 3.66 7.03 10.03
C GLY A 329 2.51 6.85 9.04
N LEU A 330 1.41 6.25 9.47
CA LEU A 330 0.22 6.06 8.65
C LEU A 330 -0.98 6.86 9.16
N VAL A 331 -1.93 7.11 8.26
CA VAL A 331 -3.33 7.44 8.59
C VAL A 331 -4.27 6.71 7.65
N HIS A 332 -5.20 5.93 8.20
CA HIS A 332 -6.18 5.16 7.42
C HIS A 332 -7.53 5.87 7.32
N PHE A 333 -8.15 5.84 6.14
CA PHE A 333 -9.45 6.42 5.83
C PHE A 333 -10.38 5.41 5.16
N TYR A 334 -11.70 5.51 5.42
CA TYR A 334 -12.72 4.62 4.88
C TYR A 334 -14.11 5.31 4.83
N PRO A 335 -15.00 5.11 3.83
CA PRO A 335 -16.28 5.83 3.74
C PRO A 335 -17.17 5.71 4.97
N SER A 336 -17.44 4.49 5.42
CA SER A 336 -18.15 4.22 6.67
C SER A 336 -17.18 3.96 7.82
N TYR A 337 -16.02 4.65 7.86
CA TYR A 337 -15.03 4.48 8.94
C TYR A 337 -15.71 4.48 10.31
N ASP A 338 -15.33 3.48 11.08
CA ASP A 338 -15.77 3.26 12.43
C ASP A 338 -14.62 2.62 13.21
N ARG A 339 -14.18 3.29 14.28
CA ARG A 339 -13.09 2.82 15.12
C ARG A 339 -13.44 1.52 15.84
N GLU A 340 -14.71 1.28 16.18
CA GLU A 340 -15.11 0.11 17.00
C GLU A 340 -15.12 -1.22 16.22
N ARG A 341 -14.92 -1.15 14.91
CA ARG A 341 -14.77 -2.32 14.00
C ARG A 341 -13.32 -2.56 13.56
N VAL A 342 -12.37 -1.76 14.01
CA VAL A 342 -10.93 -1.92 13.69
C VAL A 342 -10.20 -2.61 14.85
N HIS A 343 -9.51 -3.70 14.57
CA HIS A 343 -8.74 -4.42 15.59
C HIS A 343 -7.35 -3.81 15.86
N PRO A 344 -6.86 -3.87 17.11
CA PRO A 344 -7.60 -4.20 18.33
C PRO A 344 -8.64 -3.12 18.69
N LEU A 345 -9.77 -3.53 19.28
CA LEU A 345 -10.92 -2.63 19.50
C LEU A 345 -10.67 -1.63 20.65
N ASP A 346 -10.07 -2.10 21.74
CA ASP A 346 -9.89 -1.37 23.02
C ASP A 346 -8.44 -0.88 23.27
N MET A 347 -7.52 -1.23 22.38
CA MET A 347 -6.10 -0.82 22.38
C MET A 347 -5.78 0.01 21.13
N PRO A 348 -4.69 0.79 21.09
CA PRO A 348 -4.28 1.51 19.88
C PRO A 348 -4.06 0.57 18.68
N ALA A 349 -4.51 1.02 17.50
CA ALA A 349 -4.23 0.38 16.22
C ALA A 349 -3.43 1.36 15.35
N TYR A 350 -2.43 0.87 14.60
CA TYR A 350 -1.49 1.75 13.90
C TYR A 350 -2.19 2.58 12.83
N GLY A 351 -1.94 3.90 12.78
CA GLY A 351 -2.58 4.83 11.84
C GLY A 351 -4.09 5.06 12.02
N HIS A 352 -4.72 4.49 13.04
CA HIS A 352 -6.14 4.68 13.36
C HIS A 352 -6.38 5.80 14.37
N LEU A 353 -7.66 6.14 14.58
CA LEU A 353 -8.07 6.94 15.75
C LEU A 353 -7.78 6.17 17.06
N PRO A 354 -7.60 6.86 18.20
CA PRO A 354 -7.65 6.20 19.51
C PRO A 354 -9.00 5.47 19.69
N PRO A 355 -9.07 4.40 20.50
CA PRO A 355 -10.32 3.74 20.86
C PRO A 355 -11.37 4.74 21.38
N MET A 356 -12.65 4.51 21.10
CA MET A 356 -13.74 5.41 21.51
C MET A 356 -13.77 5.67 23.02
N SER A 357 -13.49 4.63 23.82
CA SER A 357 -13.34 4.69 25.27
C SER A 357 -12.27 5.67 25.78
N TRP A 358 -11.31 6.07 24.94
CA TRP A 358 -10.27 7.03 25.30
C TRP A 358 -10.73 8.49 25.12
N LEU A 359 -11.79 8.76 24.35
CA LEU A 359 -12.18 10.13 24.00
C LEU A 359 -12.60 10.97 25.22
N ARG A 360 -13.36 10.41 26.16
CA ARG A 360 -13.74 11.13 27.40
C ARG A 360 -12.51 11.48 28.25
N PRO A 361 -11.59 10.54 28.59
CA PRO A 361 -10.30 10.88 29.18
C PRO A 361 -9.48 11.94 28.42
N MET A 362 -9.45 11.87 27.09
CA MET A 362 -8.70 12.82 26.26
C MET A 362 -9.32 14.23 26.25
N LEU A 363 -10.65 14.33 26.23
CA LEU A 363 -11.37 15.60 26.39
C LEU A 363 -11.07 16.23 27.75
N LYS A 364 -11.23 15.44 28.83
CA LYS A 364 -10.89 15.84 30.20
C LYS A 364 -9.46 16.35 30.32
N MET A 365 -8.47 15.60 29.81
CA MET A 365 -7.06 15.99 29.85
C MET A 365 -6.74 17.24 28.99
N ALA A 366 -7.51 17.48 27.93
CA ALA A 366 -7.42 18.70 27.13
C ALA A 366 -8.11 19.92 27.76
N GLY A 367 -8.74 19.79 28.93
CA GLY A 367 -9.46 20.86 29.63
C GLY A 367 -10.96 20.94 29.34
N HIS A 368 -11.50 19.99 28.58
CA HIS A 368 -12.92 19.89 28.18
C HIS A 368 -13.70 18.95 29.10
N GLU A 369 -13.65 19.20 30.42
CA GLU A 369 -14.31 18.36 31.43
C GLU A 369 -15.84 18.33 31.22
N ALA A 370 -16.46 19.48 30.95
CA ALA A 370 -17.90 19.59 30.77
C ALA A 370 -18.37 18.75 29.57
N GLU A 371 -17.71 18.91 28.42
CA GLU A 371 -18.00 18.17 27.20
C GLU A 371 -17.70 16.67 27.38
N SER A 372 -16.65 16.30 28.13
CA SER A 372 -16.35 14.90 28.44
C SER A 372 -17.44 14.18 29.25
N GLN A 373 -18.29 14.93 29.96
CA GLN A 373 -19.41 14.42 30.75
C GLN A 373 -20.77 14.58 30.04
N GLN A 374 -20.95 15.64 29.24
CA GLN A 374 -22.25 16.00 28.65
C GLN A 374 -22.52 15.34 27.30
N LEU A 375 -21.49 15.10 26.48
CA LEU A 375 -21.68 14.53 25.15
C LEU A 375 -22.19 13.09 25.24
N SER A 376 -23.14 12.72 24.36
CA SER A 376 -23.61 11.33 24.23
C SER A 376 -22.59 10.45 23.49
N GLU A 377 -22.75 9.13 23.54
CA GLU A 377 -21.89 8.22 22.77
C GLU A 377 -22.12 8.40 21.25
N GLU A 378 -23.34 8.70 20.82
CA GLU A 378 -23.65 9.04 19.42
C GLU A 378 -22.94 10.32 18.97
N GLU A 379 -22.87 11.34 19.84
CA GLU A 379 -22.10 12.57 19.56
C GLU A 379 -20.60 12.29 19.51
N LEU A 380 -20.05 11.55 20.48
CA LEU A 380 -18.64 11.14 20.46
C LEU A 380 -18.31 10.33 19.21
N SER A 381 -19.22 9.46 18.74
CA SER A 381 -19.04 8.67 17.51
C SER A 381 -18.80 9.53 16.26
N LEU A 382 -19.21 10.81 16.27
CA LEU A 382 -18.92 11.76 15.18
C LEU A 382 -17.42 12.01 15.02
N ALA A 383 -16.59 11.71 16.02
CA ALA A 383 -15.13 11.69 15.90
C ALA A 383 -14.64 10.80 14.75
N ASN A 384 -15.38 9.73 14.39
CA ASN A 384 -15.07 8.87 13.25
C ASN A 384 -15.03 9.63 11.91
N TYR A 385 -15.77 10.74 11.75
CA TYR A 385 -15.71 11.56 10.53
C TYR A 385 -14.34 12.20 10.27
N GLN A 386 -13.42 12.19 11.24
CA GLN A 386 -11.99 12.52 11.00
C GLN A 386 -11.31 11.57 10.01
N ARG A 387 -11.86 10.37 9.81
CA ARG A 387 -11.34 9.32 8.91
C ARG A 387 -12.35 8.89 7.84
N ARG A 388 -13.55 9.48 7.80
CA ARG A 388 -14.52 9.24 6.72
C ARG A 388 -14.17 10.04 5.48
N ALA A 389 -13.42 9.41 4.59
CA ALA A 389 -13.08 9.89 3.26
C ALA A 389 -13.89 9.12 2.21
N PRO A 390 -14.04 9.61 0.97
CA PRO A 390 -15.07 9.09 0.08
C PRO A 390 -14.71 7.74 -0.58
N HIS A 391 -13.51 7.21 -0.34
CA HIS A 391 -13.10 5.83 -0.64
C HIS A 391 -11.98 5.43 0.36
N THR A 392 -11.59 4.15 0.38
CA THR A 392 -10.46 3.69 1.19
C THR A 392 -9.17 4.39 0.77
N ALA A 393 -8.45 4.98 1.72
CA ALA A 393 -7.16 5.60 1.46
C ALA A 393 -6.20 5.44 2.64
N ILE A 394 -4.91 5.48 2.34
CA ILE A 394 -3.82 5.50 3.32
C ILE A 394 -2.95 6.74 3.05
N ASN A 395 -2.78 7.60 4.05
CA ASN A 395 -1.73 8.62 4.04
C ASN A 395 -0.46 8.03 4.64
N ILE A 396 0.65 8.14 3.92
CA ILE A 396 1.99 7.68 4.31
C ILE A 396 2.83 8.93 4.57
N LEU A 397 3.23 9.11 5.83
CA LEU A 397 3.91 10.30 6.36
C LEU A 397 5.35 9.94 6.73
N ARG A 398 6.32 10.84 6.54
CA ARG A 398 7.68 10.61 7.05
C ARG A 398 7.75 10.69 8.57
N MET A 399 8.53 9.84 9.22
CA MET A 399 8.62 9.83 10.69
C MET A 399 9.29 11.09 11.26
N SER A 400 10.18 11.74 10.50
CA SER A 400 10.69 13.09 10.77
C SER A 400 9.55 14.09 11.04
N GLN A 401 8.56 14.11 10.16
CA GLN A 401 7.39 14.99 10.21
C GLN A 401 6.46 14.63 11.36
N VAL A 402 6.20 13.33 11.58
CA VAL A 402 5.38 12.84 12.70
C VAL A 402 6.01 13.22 14.04
N ASN A 403 7.31 12.99 14.20
CA ASN A 403 8.06 13.36 15.41
C ASN A 403 8.10 14.88 15.63
N ALA A 404 8.34 15.65 14.56
CA ALA A 404 8.31 17.11 14.62
C ALA A 404 6.90 17.63 14.96
N ALA A 405 5.84 17.11 14.35
CA ALA A 405 4.44 17.44 14.61
C ALA A 405 4.03 17.16 16.07
N ALA A 406 4.45 16.01 16.58
CA ALA A 406 4.23 15.59 17.95
C ALA A 406 5.00 16.49 18.95
N GLY A 407 6.31 16.63 18.78
CA GLY A 407 7.19 17.37 19.69
C GLY A 407 7.54 16.61 20.99
N ALA A 408 8.51 17.13 21.74
CA ALA A 408 9.22 16.43 22.82
C ALA A 408 8.39 16.05 24.07
N LYS A 409 7.10 16.41 24.14
CA LYS A 409 6.18 16.09 25.25
C LYS A 409 4.82 15.57 24.76
N SER A 410 4.81 14.96 23.57
CA SER A 410 3.60 14.52 22.88
C SER A 410 2.92 13.30 23.48
N ILE A 411 3.71 12.39 24.07
CA ILE A 411 3.24 11.14 24.66
C ILE A 411 3.06 11.35 26.16
N VAL A 412 1.83 11.19 26.64
CA VAL A 412 1.45 11.36 28.04
C VAL A 412 0.78 10.09 28.58
N ASN A 413 0.74 9.98 29.91
CA ASN A 413 -0.01 8.95 30.61
C ASN A 413 -1.49 9.34 30.64
N LEU A 414 -2.34 8.62 29.91
CA LEU A 414 -3.78 8.80 29.91
C LEU A 414 -4.41 7.83 30.92
N ASP A 415 -5.07 8.37 31.94
CA ASP A 415 -5.87 7.59 32.89
C ASP A 415 -7.21 7.20 32.23
N LEU A 416 -7.45 5.90 32.07
CA LEU A 416 -8.69 5.35 31.51
C LEU A 416 -9.69 4.94 32.61
N GLY A 417 -9.39 5.24 33.87
CA GLY A 417 -10.12 4.76 35.02
C GLY A 417 -9.72 3.35 35.44
N ASN A 418 -10.27 2.88 36.57
CA ASN A 418 -10.01 1.54 37.13
C ASN A 418 -8.52 1.20 37.34
N GLY A 419 -7.66 2.21 37.50
CA GLY A 419 -6.21 2.04 37.62
C GLY A 419 -5.49 1.71 36.30
N ARG A 420 -6.19 1.70 35.15
CA ARG A 420 -5.56 1.56 33.83
C ARG A 420 -4.98 2.89 33.38
N THR A 421 -3.70 2.89 33.02
CA THR A 421 -3.02 4.04 32.43
C THR A 421 -2.33 3.61 31.14
N GLU A 422 -2.64 4.31 30.04
CA GLU A 422 -2.07 4.02 28.72
C GLU A 422 -1.20 5.16 28.22
N LYS A 423 -0.33 4.89 27.24
CA LYS A 423 0.44 5.92 26.54
C LYS A 423 -0.38 6.48 25.38
N ALA A 424 -0.78 7.75 25.48
CA ALA A 424 -1.55 8.44 24.45
C ALA A 424 -0.75 9.62 23.87
N SER A 425 -0.97 9.92 22.58
CA SER A 425 -0.42 11.10 21.92
C SER A 425 -1.49 11.83 21.10
N GLY A 426 -1.19 13.07 20.71
CA GLY A 426 -2.12 13.88 19.90
C GLY A 426 -3.40 14.30 20.65
N ILE A 427 -3.43 14.24 21.99
CA ILE A 427 -4.63 14.56 22.79
C ILE A 427 -5.28 15.89 22.41
N PRO A 428 -4.57 17.04 22.34
CA PRO A 428 -5.20 18.31 21.96
C PRO A 428 -5.78 18.28 20.54
N LEU A 429 -5.15 17.53 19.62
CA LEU A 429 -5.58 17.42 18.24
C LEU A 429 -6.89 16.64 18.13
N TYR A 430 -6.93 15.44 18.72
CA TYR A 430 -8.11 14.58 18.69
C TYR A 430 -9.28 15.19 19.46
N SER A 431 -9.06 15.75 20.67
CA SER A 431 -10.11 16.42 21.45
C SER A 431 -10.73 17.60 20.69
N ARG A 432 -9.90 18.50 20.14
CA ARG A 432 -10.36 19.63 19.30
C ARG A 432 -11.14 19.15 18.08
N ASN A 433 -10.66 18.12 17.39
CA ASN A 433 -11.32 17.60 16.20
C ASN A 433 -12.66 16.95 16.53
N THR A 434 -12.76 16.17 17.61
CA THR A 434 -14.03 15.60 18.11
C THR A 434 -15.07 16.69 18.36
N LEU A 435 -14.70 17.75 19.09
CA LEU A 435 -15.62 18.87 19.35
C LEU A 435 -16.06 19.59 18.06
N ARG A 436 -15.17 19.76 17.07
CA ARG A 436 -15.52 20.32 15.76
C ARG A 436 -16.49 19.43 14.97
N MET A 437 -16.34 18.10 15.04
CA MET A 437 -17.27 17.16 14.39
C MET A 437 -18.66 17.23 15.06
N VAL A 438 -18.72 17.23 16.39
CA VAL A 438 -19.98 17.41 17.13
C VAL A 438 -20.65 18.73 16.77
N GLN A 439 -19.92 19.84 16.79
CA GLN A 439 -20.46 21.17 16.45
C GLN A 439 -21.01 21.27 15.02
N MET A 440 -20.48 20.49 14.08
CA MET A 440 -21.01 20.43 12.71
C MET A 440 -22.29 19.60 12.58
N GLY A 441 -22.48 18.62 13.44
CA GLY A 441 -23.64 17.71 13.42
C GLY A 441 -23.56 16.64 12.34
N LYS A 442 -24.20 15.49 12.62
CA LYS A 442 -24.20 14.29 11.76
C LYS A 442 -24.65 14.59 10.32
N ASP A 443 -25.77 15.27 10.16
CA ASP A 443 -26.42 15.45 8.86
C ASP A 443 -25.55 16.26 7.89
N LYS A 444 -24.89 17.32 8.39
CA LYS A 444 -23.96 18.12 7.60
C LYS A 444 -22.70 17.34 7.24
N LEU A 445 -22.15 16.56 8.19
CA LEU A 445 -20.98 15.73 7.96
C LEU A 445 -21.26 14.64 6.92
N GLN A 446 -22.43 14.01 6.98
CA GLN A 446 -22.87 12.99 6.01
C GLN A 446 -23.14 13.61 4.63
N ALA A 447 -23.90 14.70 4.54
CA ALA A 447 -24.22 15.31 3.26
C ALA A 447 -22.99 15.83 2.48
N GLU A 448 -21.94 16.26 3.18
CA GLU A 448 -20.65 16.60 2.55
C GLU A 448 -19.88 15.36 2.07
N LEU A 449 -19.90 14.26 2.83
CA LEU A 449 -19.30 12.98 2.43
C LEU A 449 -20.04 12.35 1.24
N ASP A 450 -21.36 12.40 1.23
CA ASP A 450 -22.19 11.87 0.13
C ASP A 450 -21.90 12.63 -1.18
N ARG A 451 -21.66 13.95 -1.12
CA ARG A 451 -21.24 14.76 -2.27
C ARG A 451 -19.87 14.31 -2.81
N GLU A 452 -18.95 13.95 -1.94
CA GLU A 452 -17.61 13.47 -2.31
C GLU A 452 -17.62 12.05 -2.89
N ILE A 453 -18.50 11.18 -2.41
CA ILE A 453 -18.73 9.85 -2.97
C ILE A 453 -19.38 9.97 -4.36
N ALA A 454 -20.39 10.83 -4.50
CA ALA A 454 -21.05 11.10 -5.78
C ALA A 454 -20.09 11.68 -6.84
N ALA A 455 -19.08 12.46 -6.43
CA ALA A 455 -18.07 13.03 -7.34
C ALA A 455 -17.11 12.00 -7.96
N GLN A 456 -17.14 10.74 -7.52
CA GLN A 456 -16.34 9.65 -8.10
C GLN A 456 -17.03 8.95 -9.29
N GLN A 457 -18.35 9.09 -9.40
CA GLN A 457 -19.20 8.44 -10.40
C GLN A 457 -19.13 9.20 -11.74
#